data_AF-X0UKW7-F1
#
_entry.id   AF-X0UKW7-F1
#
_cell.length_a   1.000
_cell.length_b   1.000
_cell.length_c   1.000
_cell.angle_alpha   90.00
_cell.angle_beta   90.00
_cell.angle_gamma   90.00
#
_symmetry.space_group_name_H-M   'P 1'
#
loop_
_entity.id
_entity.type
_entity.pdbx_description
1 polymer ?
#
loop_
_entity_poly.entity_id
_entity_poly.type
_entity_poly.pdbx_seq_one_letter_code
_entity_poly.pdbx_strand_id
1 'polypeptide(L)' 'MYTSVDKALVGVAMGILFVMTSLGVTVPDWANQTAITAVLGVLTPVLVYFIPNKGS' A
#
# COMPACT_ATOMS: atom_id res chain seq x y z
N MET A 1 5.07 -14.80 -0.55
CA MET A 1 4.53 -14.53 0.80
C MET A 1 4.25 -13.03 0.87
N TYR A 2 3.01 -12.61 1.12
CA TYR A 2 2.76 -11.23 1.56
C TYR A 2 3.39 -11.09 2.94
N THR A 3 4.51 -10.39 3.01
CA THR A 3 5.23 -10.16 4.26
C THR A 3 4.38 -9.31 5.19
N SER A 4 4.66 -9.30 6.49
CA SER A 4 3.98 -8.40 7.45
C SER A 4 4.08 -6.93 7.02
N VAL A 5 5.15 -6.58 6.30
CA VAL A 5 5.39 -5.24 5.74
C VAL A 5 4.36 -4.90 4.65
N ASP A 6 4.04 -5.84 3.76
CA ASP A 6 3.06 -5.60 2.68
C ASP A 6 1.66 -5.32 3.22
N LYS A 7 1.26 -6.06 4.26
CA LYS A 7 -0.04 -5.86 4.93
C LYS A 7 -0.09 -4.52 5.66
N ALA A 8 1.01 -4.12 6.31
CA ALA A 8 1.12 -2.83 6.96
C ALA A 8 1.04 -1.68 5.93
N LEU A 9 1.72 -1.82 4.79
CA LEU A 9 1.74 -0.79 3.75
C LEU A 9 0.36 -0.61 3.07
N VAL A 10 -0.33 -1.71 2.79
CA VAL A 10 -1.73 -1.68 2.30
C VAL A 10 -2.64 -1.01 3.34
N GLY A 11 -2.50 -1.36 4.62
CA GLY A 11 -3.29 -0.77 5.71
C GLY A 11 -3.08 0.74 5.84
N VAL A 12 -1.84 1.21 5.75
CA VAL A 12 -1.51 2.64 5.76
C VAL A 12 -2.09 3.36 4.53
N ALA A 13 -1.95 2.79 3.33
CA ALA A 13 -2.49 3.38 2.11
C ALA A 13 -4.02 3.52 2.17
N MET A 14 -4.72 2.48 2.66
CA MET A 14 -6.17 2.53 2.86
C MET A 14 -6.58 3.54 3.94
N GLY A 15 -5.79 3.65 5.02
CA GLY A 15 -6.02 4.64 6.07
C GLY A 15 -5.88 6.08 5.56
N ILE A 16 -4.87 6.36 4.74
CA ILE A 16 -4.68 7.67 4.11
C ILE A 16 -5.84 8.00 3.17
N LEU A 17 -6.28 7.04 2.34
CA LEU A 17 -7.42 7.25 1.45
C LEU A 17 -8.72 7.51 2.21
N PHE A 18 -8.92 6.85 3.34
CA PHE A 18 -10.05 7.11 4.22
C PHE A 18 -10.01 8.55 4.76
N VAL A 19 -8.84 9.02 5.25
CA VAL A 19 -8.66 10.40 5.71
C VAL A 19 -8.91 11.40 4.57
N MET A 20 -8.36 11.16 3.37
CA MET A 20 -8.57 12.04 2.22
C MET A 20 -10.06 12.15 1.85
N THR A 21 -10.76 11.02 1.83
CA THR A 21 -12.22 10.98 1.60
C THR A 21 -12.96 11.76 2.69
N SER A 22 -12.54 11.64 3.96
CA SER A 22 -13.16 12.37 5.08
C SER A 22 -12.96 13.89 5.02
N LEU A 23 -11.90 14.35 4.34
CA LEU A 23 -11.61 15.76 4.11
C LEU A 23 -12.28 16.31 2.83
N GLY A 24 -13.13 15.51 2.16
CA GLY A 24 -13.85 15.91 0.96
C GLY A 24 -13.03 15.81 -0.33
N VAL A 25 -11.86 15.17 -0.30
CA VAL A 25 -11.09 14.87 -1.51
C VAL A 25 -11.76 13.73 -2.25
N THR A 26 -12.12 13.96 -3.52
CA THR A 26 -12.66 12.90 -4.37
C THR A 26 -11.57 11.88 -4.66
N VAL A 27 -11.68 10.71 -4.03
CA VAL A 27 -10.81 9.58 -4.30
C VAL A 27 -11.30 8.88 -5.57
N PRO A 28 -10.44 8.65 -6.57
CA PRO A 28 -10.83 7.94 -7.79
C PRO A 28 -11.24 6.48 -7.52
N ASP A 29 -12.18 5.94 -8.29
CA ASP A 29 -12.69 4.55 -8.14
C ASP A 29 -11.61 3.47 -8.28
N TRP A 30 -10.52 3.78 -8.98
CA TRP A 30 -9.37 2.90 -9.11
C TRP A 30 -8.56 2.78 -7.82
N ALA A 31 -8.68 3.72 -6.87
CA ALA A 31 -8.00 3.67 -5.58
C ALA A 31 -8.78 2.82 -4.56
N ASN A 32 -9.15 1.62 -4.99
CA ASN A 32 -9.79 0.61 -4.15
C ASN A 32 -8.76 -0.41 -3.62
N GLN A 33 -9.17 -1.18 -2.61
CA GLN A 33 -8.28 -2.14 -1.94
C GLN A 33 -7.60 -3.09 -2.92
N THR A 34 -8.32 -3.63 -3.90
CA THR A 34 -7.77 -4.59 -4.85
C THR A 34 -6.65 -4.00 -5.70
N ALA A 35 -6.88 -2.80 -6.25
CA ALA A 35 -5.90 -2.11 -7.08
C ALA A 35 -4.65 -1.70 -6.28
N ILE A 36 -4.83 -1.17 -5.07
CA ILE A 36 -3.71 -0.77 -4.20
C ILE A 36 -2.89 -1.99 -3.81
N THR A 37 -3.54 -3.11 -3.48
CA THR A 37 -2.84 -4.35 -3.13
C THR A 37 -2.05 -4.90 -4.33
N ALA A 38 -2.60 -4.80 -5.55
CA ALA A 38 -1.91 -5.21 -6.76
C ALA A 38 -0.69 -4.32 -7.07
N VAL A 39 -0.84 -2.99 -6.98
CA VAL A 39 0.24 -2.03 -7.17
C VAL A 39 1.34 -2.25 -6.13
N LEU A 40 0.97 -2.39 -4.86
CA LEU A 40 1.93 -2.67 -3.80
C LEU A 40 2.59 -4.03 -3.98
N GLY A 41 1.88 -5.07 -4.39
CA GLY A 41 2.47 -6.38 -4.69
C GLY A 41 3.53 -6.35 -5.80
N VAL A 42 3.38 -5.46 -6.78
CA VAL A 42 4.38 -5.22 -7.84
C VAL A 42 5.53 -4.34 -7.35
N LEU A 43 5.25 -3.35 -6.49
CA LEU A 43 6.26 -2.44 -5.95
C LEU A 43 7.07 -3.04 -4.81
N THR A 44 6.52 -3.96 -4.02
CA THR A 44 7.20 -4.65 -2.91
C THR A 44 8.56 -5.22 -3.30
N PRO A 45 8.73 -6.02 -4.38
CA PRO A 45 10.05 -6.52 -4.76
C PRO A 45 11.04 -5.41 -5.12
N VAL A 46 10.56 -4.30 -5.69
CA VAL A 46 11.38 -3.12 -5.99
C VAL A 46 11.80 -2.39 -4.70
N LEU A 47 10.86 -2.20 -3.77
CA LEU A 47 11.12 -1.60 -2.46
C LEU A 47 12.09 -2.44 -1.63
N VAL A 48 11.93 -3.77 -1.64
CA VAL A 48 12.82 -4.72 -0.98
C VAL A 48 14.20 -4.76 -1.66
N TYR A 49 14.28 -4.48 -2.96
CA TYR A 49 15.57 -4.37 -3.65
C TYR A 49 16.36 -3.13 -3.19
N PHE A 50 15.70 -1.96 -3.07
CA PHE A 50 16.34 -0.71 -2.66
C PHE A 50 16.55 -0.57 -1.15
N ILE A 51 15.58 -1.05 -0.38
CA ILE A 51 15.62 -1.10 1.09
C ILE A 51 15.49 -2.58 1.44
N PRO A 52 16.58 -3.35 1.32
CA PRO A 52 16.57 -4.73 1.77
C PRO A 52 16.14 -4.73 3.22
N ASN A 53 15.03 -5.43 3.49
CA ASN A 53 14.70 -5.82 4.85
C ASN A 53 15.85 -6.74 5.29
N LYS A 54 16.89 -6.16 5.90
CA LYS A 54 17.94 -6.89 6.61
C LYS A 54 17.30 -7.46 7.88
N GLY A 55 16.33 -8.36 7.68
CA GLY A 55 15.94 -9.34 8.66
C GLY A 55 17.14 -10.27 8.78
N SER A 56 17.81 -10.14 9.92
CA SER A 56 18.77 -11.12 10.41
C SER A 56 18.10 -12.49 10.55
#